data_AF-A0A2V7M880-F1
#
_entry.id   AF-A0A2V7M880-F1
#
_cell.length_a   1.000
_cell.length_b   1.000
_cell.length_c   1.000
_cell.angle_alpha   90.00
_cell.angle_beta   90.00
_cell.angle_gamma   90.00
#
_symmetry.space_group_name_H-M   'P 1'
#
loop_
_entity.id
_entity.type
_entity.pdbx_description
1 polymer ?
#
loop_
_entity_poly.entity_id
_entity_poly.type
_entity_poly.pdbx_seq_one_letter_code
_entity_poly.pdbx_strand_id
1 'polypeptide(L)'
;MDELDRLFGLLVAALARETRVAVPFPASEVYERLVPYRSNRSRLNVATHQDYEMAVLRLLAGERSYLQLEPETVREAMQREISGVNPDPAYFRSFPDAQVMVNGRAAERVLLADRAYAPARSDEDENEELVDTTGENPVPVPFVPPGTRRATPPVVRSKDALAANQCEYCGGVLPTNREARFCPHCGQPREGDLRCQGCGNALDVGWAYCLSCGRPTGFE
;
A
#
# COMPACT_ATOMS: atom_id res chain seq x y z
N MET A 1 4.96 13.53 -13.45
CA MET A 1 5.25 12.52 -12.41
C MET A 1 5.65 11.27 -13.15
N ASP A 2 6.94 10.95 -13.12
CA ASP A 2 7.50 9.85 -13.91
C ASP A 2 7.22 8.50 -13.24
N GLU A 3 7.47 7.41 -13.96
CA GLU A 3 7.32 6.03 -13.44
C GLU A 3 8.13 5.81 -12.16
N LEU A 4 9.33 6.39 -12.09
CA LEU A 4 10.22 6.34 -10.94
C LEU A 4 9.65 7.08 -9.72
N ASP A 5 9.01 8.24 -9.94
CA ASP A 5 8.34 8.99 -8.87
C ASP A 5 7.14 8.22 -8.31
N ARG A 6 6.38 7.54 -9.19
CA ARG A 6 5.25 6.68 -8.79
C ARG A 6 5.73 5.46 -8.01
N LEU A 7 6.82 4.83 -8.46
CA LEU A 7 7.46 3.70 -7.78
C LEU A 7 7.93 4.09 -6.39
N PHE A 8 8.64 5.21 -6.28
CA PHE A 8 9.07 5.75 -4.99
C PHE A 8 7.87 6.11 -4.10
N GLY A 9 6.83 6.71 -4.66
CA GLY A 9 5.61 7.04 -3.93
C GLY A 9 4.93 5.83 -3.30
N LEU A 10 4.81 4.74 -4.05
CA LEU A 10 4.26 3.47 -3.56
C LEU A 10 5.16 2.82 -2.50
N LEU A 11 6.47 2.88 -2.69
CA LEU A 11 7.44 2.36 -1.71
C LEU A 11 7.35 3.11 -0.38
N VAL A 12 7.32 4.45 -0.42
CA VAL A 12 7.18 5.27 0.78
C VAL A 12 5.83 5.03 1.46
N ALA A 13 4.74 4.90 0.70
CA ALA A 13 3.42 4.56 1.25
C ALA A 13 3.41 3.18 1.93
N ALA A 14 4.09 2.17 1.36
CA ALA A 14 4.24 0.85 1.95
C ALA A 14 5.06 0.90 3.26
N LEU A 15 6.20 1.59 3.25
CA LEU A 15 7.05 1.74 4.43
C LEU A 15 6.41 2.57 5.56
N ALA A 16 5.60 3.57 5.19
CA ALA A 16 4.86 4.39 6.15
C ALA A 16 3.80 3.57 6.89
N ARG A 17 3.12 2.63 6.22
CA ARG A 17 2.17 1.70 6.85
C ARG A 17 2.83 0.81 7.91
N GLU A 18 4.11 0.52 7.72
CA GLU A 18 4.88 -0.35 8.60
C GLU A 18 5.72 0.42 9.62
N THR A 19 5.65 1.75 9.63
CA THR A 19 6.44 2.64 10.51
C THR A 19 7.96 2.43 10.41
N ARG A 20 8.47 1.94 9.27
CA ARG A 20 9.90 1.60 9.05
C ARG A 20 10.61 2.47 8.01
N VAL A 21 10.17 3.72 7.81
CA VAL A 21 10.67 4.60 6.74
C VAL A 21 12.18 4.89 6.83
N ALA A 22 12.75 4.93 8.04
CA ALA A 22 14.16 5.24 8.27
C ALA A 22 15.05 4.01 8.57
N VAL A 23 14.50 2.80 8.51
CA VAL A 23 15.24 1.58 8.83
C VAL A 23 15.84 1.02 7.55
N PRO A 24 17.15 0.65 7.52
CA PRO A 24 17.74 -0.05 6.39
C PRO A 24 17.05 -1.41 6.17
N PHE A 25 16.82 -1.76 4.91
CA PHE A 25 16.17 -3.02 4.54
C PHE A 25 16.79 -3.60 3.26
N PRO A 26 16.72 -4.92 3.02
CA PRO A 26 17.35 -5.54 1.86
C PRO A 26 16.66 -5.14 0.54
N ALA A 27 17.44 -5.03 -0.53
CA ALA A 27 16.97 -4.66 -1.86
C ALA A 27 15.90 -5.64 -2.39
N SER A 28 15.95 -6.91 -1.99
CA SER A 28 14.94 -7.92 -2.31
C SER A 28 13.52 -7.54 -1.88
N GLU A 29 13.40 -6.86 -0.74
CA GLU A 29 12.11 -6.49 -0.16
C GLU A 29 11.33 -5.50 -1.04
N VAL A 30 12.03 -4.70 -1.86
CA VAL A 30 11.42 -3.76 -2.80
C VAL A 30 10.50 -4.47 -3.78
N TYR A 31 10.97 -5.54 -4.42
CA TYR A 31 10.24 -6.22 -5.49
C TYR A 31 9.43 -7.43 -5.03
N GLU A 32 9.77 -8.05 -3.89
CA GLU A 32 9.05 -9.21 -3.36
C GLU A 32 7.85 -8.81 -2.48
N ARG A 33 8.01 -7.76 -1.67
CA ARG A 33 7.05 -7.46 -0.58
C ARG A 33 6.45 -6.06 -0.68
N LEU A 34 7.27 -5.03 -0.88
CA LEU A 34 6.84 -3.63 -0.80
C LEU A 34 6.09 -3.22 -2.06
N VAL A 35 6.68 -3.43 -3.24
CA VAL A 35 6.09 -3.02 -4.51
C VAL A 35 6.11 -4.14 -5.56
N PRO A 36 5.39 -5.25 -5.37
CA PRO A 36 5.30 -6.30 -6.38
C PRO A 36 4.66 -5.81 -7.68
N TYR A 37 5.20 -6.24 -8.83
CA TYR A 37 4.73 -5.82 -10.15
C TYR A 37 3.24 -6.13 -10.38
N ARG A 38 2.78 -7.34 -10.06
CA ARG A 38 1.39 -7.77 -10.34
C ARG A 38 0.35 -6.91 -9.61
N SER A 39 0.61 -6.58 -8.35
CA SER A 39 -0.34 -5.82 -7.51
C SER A 39 -0.33 -4.32 -7.81
N ASN A 40 0.79 -3.79 -8.32
CA ASN A 40 1.00 -2.35 -8.51
C ASN A 40 1.04 -1.89 -9.97
N ARG A 41 0.90 -2.80 -10.95
CA ARG A 41 0.93 -2.48 -12.39
C ARG A 41 0.03 -1.30 -12.77
N SER A 42 -1.21 -1.30 -12.28
CA SER A 42 -2.19 -0.24 -12.57
C SER A 42 -1.81 1.12 -11.99
N ARG A 43 -1.12 1.14 -10.85
CA ARG A 43 -0.68 2.37 -10.15
C ARG A 43 0.63 2.92 -10.68
N LEU A 44 1.55 2.05 -11.07
CA LEU A 44 2.84 2.42 -11.67
C LEU A 44 2.67 2.96 -13.10
N ASN A 45 1.63 2.48 -13.81
CA ASN A 45 1.35 2.81 -15.21
C ASN A 45 2.54 2.49 -16.12
N VAL A 46 3.04 1.27 -15.95
CA VAL A 46 4.18 0.71 -16.68
C VAL A 46 3.66 -0.27 -17.72
N ALA A 47 4.17 -0.18 -18.96
CA ALA A 47 3.66 -0.95 -20.09
C ALA A 47 4.07 -2.44 -20.00
N THR A 48 5.33 -2.69 -19.68
CA THR A 48 5.93 -4.04 -19.67
C THR A 48 6.57 -4.39 -18.32
N HIS A 49 6.90 -5.67 -18.13
CA HIS A 49 7.65 -6.09 -16.94
C HIS A 49 9.09 -5.55 -16.94
N GLN A 50 9.70 -5.46 -18.13
CA GLN A 50 11.06 -4.94 -18.27
C GLN A 50 11.14 -3.45 -17.90
N ASP A 51 10.13 -2.65 -18.24
CA ASP A 51 10.06 -1.24 -17.84
C ASP A 51 10.01 -1.10 -16.31
N TYR A 52 9.32 -2.01 -15.62
CA TYR A 52 9.30 -2.05 -14.16
C TYR A 52 10.67 -2.41 -13.58
N GLU A 53 11.32 -3.44 -14.13
CA GLU A 53 12.66 -3.85 -13.72
C GLU A 53 13.68 -2.71 -13.96
N MET A 54 13.58 -1.99 -15.07
CA MET A 54 14.38 -0.78 -15.33
C MET A 54 14.10 0.33 -14.32
N ALA A 55 12.84 0.57 -13.95
CA ALA A 55 12.50 1.58 -12.95
C ALA A 55 13.06 1.22 -11.57
N VAL A 56 13.02 -0.07 -11.18
CA VAL A 56 13.64 -0.57 -9.95
C VAL A 56 15.15 -0.43 -10.00
N LEU A 57 15.79 -0.82 -11.10
CA LEU A 57 17.24 -0.69 -11.30
C LEU A 57 17.69 0.78 -11.15
N ARG A 58 16.98 1.71 -11.81
CA ARG A 58 17.22 3.15 -11.70
C ARG A 58 17.04 3.68 -10.28
N LEU A 59 15.99 3.23 -9.59
CA LEU A 59 15.73 3.60 -8.21
C LEU A 59 16.86 3.13 -7.27
N LEU A 60 17.32 1.88 -7.42
CA LEU A 60 18.39 1.29 -6.61
C LEU A 60 19.78 1.88 -6.93
N ALA A 61 20.00 2.30 -8.17
CA ALA A 61 21.19 3.07 -8.55
C ALA A 61 21.25 4.47 -7.90
N GLY A 62 20.18 4.88 -7.20
CA GLY A 62 20.11 6.14 -6.47
C GLY A 62 19.72 7.33 -7.36
N GLU A 63 19.04 7.08 -8.48
CA GLU A 63 18.55 8.16 -9.33
C GLU A 63 17.65 9.12 -8.53
N ARG A 64 17.87 10.43 -8.72
CA ARG A 64 17.20 11.52 -7.96
C ARG A 64 17.42 11.51 -6.44
N SER A 65 18.40 10.73 -5.95
CA SER A 65 18.76 10.64 -4.53
C SER A 65 17.59 10.22 -3.62
N TYR A 66 16.68 9.40 -4.16
CA TYR A 66 15.54 8.85 -3.42
C TYR A 66 15.96 7.73 -2.46
N LEU A 67 16.82 6.83 -2.93
CA LEU A 67 17.38 5.73 -2.16
C LEU A 67 18.90 5.82 -2.14
N GLN A 68 19.49 5.33 -1.07
CA GLN A 68 20.91 5.07 -0.93
C GLN A 68 21.11 3.58 -0.74
N LEU A 69 21.90 2.97 -1.62
CA LEU A 69 22.24 1.55 -1.56
C LEU A 69 23.63 1.38 -0.97
N GLU A 70 23.75 0.51 0.04
CA GLU A 70 25.00 0.04 0.62
C GLU A 70 25.16 -1.46 0.34
N PRO A 71 26.32 -1.92 -0.14
CA PRO A 71 27.58 -1.18 -0.31
C PRO A 71 27.65 -0.32 -1.59
N GLU A 72 28.45 0.76 -1.53
CA GLU A 72 28.65 1.71 -2.63
C GLU A 72 29.11 1.05 -3.94
N THR A 73 29.93 0.01 -3.85
CA THR A 73 30.43 -0.73 -5.01
C THR A 73 29.33 -1.34 -5.85
N VAL A 74 28.24 -1.80 -5.21
CA VAL A 74 27.06 -2.35 -5.90
C VAL A 74 26.27 -1.23 -6.56
N ARG A 75 26.16 -0.07 -5.88
CA ARG A 75 25.51 1.12 -6.47
C ARG A 75 26.22 1.59 -7.72
N GLU A 76 27.55 1.71 -7.68
CA GLU A 76 28.36 2.07 -8.85
C GLU A 76 28.21 1.05 -9.99
N ALA A 77 28.15 -0.25 -9.68
CA ALA A 77 27.92 -1.29 -10.69
C ALA A 77 26.55 -1.12 -11.37
N MET A 78 25.49 -0.87 -10.61
CA MET A 78 24.15 -0.59 -11.15
C MET A 78 24.12 0.68 -12.00
N GLN A 79 24.85 1.74 -11.60
CA GLN A 79 24.95 2.98 -12.38
C GLN A 79 25.68 2.75 -13.72
N ARG A 80 26.76 1.96 -13.72
CA ARG A 80 27.44 1.58 -14.97
C ARG A 80 26.52 0.80 -15.89
N GLU A 81 25.73 -0.11 -15.35
CA GLU A 81 24.76 -0.90 -16.12
C GLU A 81 23.73 0.02 -16.80
N ILE A 82 23.16 0.98 -16.08
CA ILE A 82 22.21 1.96 -16.64
C ILE A 82 22.83 2.80 -17.76
N SER A 83 24.12 3.13 -17.66
CA SER A 83 24.83 3.89 -18.69
C SER A 83 25.21 3.05 -19.92
N GLY A 84 25.05 1.73 -19.85
CA GLY A 84 25.34 0.81 -20.94
C GLY A 84 24.38 0.95 -22.12
N VAL A 85 24.85 0.56 -23.31
CA VAL A 85 24.04 0.57 -24.55
C VAL A 85 22.95 -0.50 -24.51
N ASN A 86 23.21 -1.62 -23.83
CA ASN A 86 22.25 -2.70 -23.65
C ASN A 86 22.19 -3.08 -22.16
N PRO A 87 21.48 -2.29 -21.34
CA PRO A 87 21.37 -2.54 -19.91
C PRO A 87 20.57 -3.82 -19.64
N ASP A 88 21.03 -4.66 -18.72
CA ASP A 88 20.23 -5.75 -18.17
C ASP A 88 19.30 -5.21 -17.07
N PRO A 89 17.98 -5.10 -17.32
CA PRO A 89 17.03 -4.61 -16.32
C PRO A 89 16.98 -5.47 -15.06
N ALA A 90 17.34 -6.76 -15.13
CA ALA A 90 17.27 -7.69 -14.01
C ALA A 90 18.58 -7.75 -13.18
N TYR A 91 19.59 -6.92 -13.51
CA TYR A 91 20.90 -6.93 -12.86
C TYR A 91 20.85 -6.77 -11.34
N PHE A 92 19.86 -6.02 -10.82
CA PHE A 92 19.69 -5.84 -9.38
C PHE A 92 19.42 -7.14 -8.62
N ARG A 93 18.93 -8.20 -9.28
CA ARG A 93 18.68 -9.51 -8.65
C ARG A 93 19.97 -10.24 -8.26
N SER A 94 21.11 -9.83 -8.79
CA SER A 94 22.40 -10.38 -8.37
C SER A 94 22.79 -9.98 -6.95
N PHE A 95 22.15 -8.95 -6.37
CA PHE A 95 22.48 -8.39 -5.05
C PHE A 95 21.22 -8.23 -4.17
N PRO A 96 20.55 -9.33 -3.77
CA PRO A 96 19.31 -9.26 -2.99
C PRO A 96 19.52 -8.71 -1.57
N ASP A 97 20.68 -8.99 -0.96
CA ASP A 97 20.97 -8.64 0.44
C ASP A 97 21.52 -7.21 0.63
N ALA A 98 21.72 -6.48 -0.47
CA ALA A 98 22.20 -5.10 -0.43
C ALA A 98 21.24 -4.23 0.41
N GLN A 99 21.78 -3.46 1.34
CA GLN A 99 20.99 -2.64 2.24
C GLN A 99 20.57 -1.36 1.54
N VAL A 100 19.28 -1.05 1.61
CA VAL A 100 18.67 0.12 1.00
C VAL A 100 18.17 1.03 2.12
N MET A 101 18.55 2.29 2.03
CA MET A 101 18.13 3.33 2.97
C MET A 101 17.38 4.42 2.21
N VAL A 102 16.21 4.79 2.72
CA VAL A 102 15.36 5.80 2.10
C VAL A 102 15.79 7.18 2.56
N ASN A 103 15.87 8.13 1.63
CA ASN A 103 16.09 9.52 1.99
C ASN A 103 14.84 10.10 2.66
N GLY A 104 14.92 10.37 3.96
CA GLY A 104 13.80 10.87 4.77
C GLY A 104 13.19 12.17 4.23
N ARG A 105 14.01 13.08 3.68
CA ARG A 105 13.51 14.33 3.08
C ARG A 105 12.69 14.09 1.81
N ALA A 106 13.07 13.12 1.00
CA ALA A 106 12.30 12.75 -0.19
C ALA A 106 10.99 12.05 0.19
N ALA A 107 11.04 11.16 1.19
CA ALA A 107 9.86 10.47 1.71
C ALA A 107 8.84 11.46 2.31
N GLU A 108 9.29 12.44 3.10
CA GLU A 108 8.43 13.46 3.69
C GLU A 108 7.70 14.28 2.62
N ARG A 109 8.40 14.68 1.54
CA ARG A 109 7.78 15.40 0.42
C ARG A 109 6.66 14.61 -0.25
N VAL A 110 6.84 13.30 -0.42
CA VAL A 110 5.81 12.43 -1.00
C VAL A 110 4.60 12.32 -0.07
N LEU A 111 4.84 12.09 1.22
CA LEU A 111 3.78 11.99 2.23
C LEU A 111 3.00 13.31 2.36
N LEU A 112 3.69 14.44 2.25
CA LEU A 112 3.08 15.77 2.28
C LEU A 112 2.31 16.07 0.99
N ALA A 113 2.81 15.65 -0.18
CA ALA A 113 2.13 15.83 -1.45
C ALA A 113 0.79 15.06 -1.49
N ASP A 114 0.74 13.86 -0.91
CA ASP A 114 -0.50 13.09 -0.78
C ASP A 114 -1.50 13.77 0.18
N ARG A 115 -1.00 14.41 1.24
CA ARG A 115 -1.81 15.23 2.16
C ARG A 115 -2.29 16.55 1.56
N ALA A 116 -1.50 17.18 0.70
CA ALA A 116 -1.83 18.48 0.09
C ALA A 116 -3.01 18.38 -0.89
N TYR A 117 -3.32 17.18 -1.40
CA TYR A 117 -4.50 16.94 -2.24
C TYR A 117 -5.73 16.50 -1.43
N ALA A 118 -5.59 16.20 -0.14
CA ALA A 118 -6.75 15.99 0.73
C ALA A 118 -7.36 17.37 1.06
N PRO A 119 -8.66 17.62 0.79
CA PRO A 119 -9.29 18.86 1.25
C PRO A 119 -9.09 18.95 2.76
N ALA A 120 -8.59 20.10 3.22
CA ALA A 120 -8.43 20.36 4.64
C ALA A 120 -9.76 20.03 5.32
N ARG A 121 -9.74 19.08 6.25
CA ARG A 121 -10.82 18.98 7.22
C ARG A 121 -10.67 20.25 8.05
N SER A 122 -11.52 21.22 7.78
CA SER A 122 -11.64 22.41 8.61
C SER A 122 -12.01 21.93 10.01
N ASP A 123 -11.06 22.01 10.94
CA ASP A 123 -11.30 21.89 12.38
C ASP A 123 -12.06 23.13 12.92
N GLU A 124 -12.98 23.68 12.13
CA GLU A 124 -13.69 24.95 12.40
C GLU A 124 -14.90 24.81 13.34
N ASP A 125 -15.21 23.62 13.85
CA ASP A 125 -16.39 23.39 14.70
C ASP A 125 -16.14 23.47 16.23
N GLU A 126 -14.93 23.80 16.72
CA GLU A 126 -14.65 23.85 18.17
C GLU A 126 -14.46 25.26 18.77
N ASN A 127 -14.73 26.35 18.05
CA ASN A 127 -14.59 27.69 18.62
C ASN A 127 -15.68 28.67 18.19
N GLU A 128 -16.95 28.38 18.49
CA GLU A 128 -17.98 29.43 18.57
C GLU A 128 -17.83 30.16 19.92
N GLU A 129 -16.99 31.19 19.87
CA GLU A 129 -16.87 32.25 20.86
C GLU A 129 -18.23 32.93 21.08
N LEU A 130 -18.70 32.84 22.32
CA LEU A 130 -19.92 33.43 22.84
C LEU A 130 -19.92 34.95 22.63
N VAL A 131 -20.61 35.43 21.58
CA VAL A 131 -20.96 36.85 21.44
C VAL A 131 -22.34 37.12 22.04
N ASP A 132 -22.30 37.67 23.24
CA ASP A 132 -23.39 38.35 23.92
C ASP A 132 -23.85 39.57 23.11
N THR A 133 -25.09 39.53 22.61
CA THR A 133 -25.81 40.75 22.22
C THR A 133 -27.18 40.75 22.87
N THR A 134 -27.33 41.61 23.86
CA THR A 134 -28.58 41.92 24.53
C THR A 134 -29.50 42.70 23.59
N GLY A 135 -30.76 42.28 23.43
CA GLY A 135 -31.75 43.06 22.69
C GLY A 135 -33.05 42.33 22.37
N GLU A 136 -33.96 42.33 23.35
CA GLU A 136 -35.43 42.24 23.27
C GLU A 136 -36.12 41.19 22.35
N ASN A 137 -36.91 40.33 22.98
CA ASN A 137 -37.70 39.23 22.43
C ASN A 137 -39.05 39.73 21.86
N PRO A 138 -39.59 39.10 20.79
CA PRO A 138 -40.85 38.38 21.01
C PRO A 138 -40.95 37.00 20.33
N VAL A 139 -41.41 36.03 21.13
CA VAL A 139 -41.94 34.67 20.79
C VAL A 139 -43.27 34.83 20.02
N PRO A 140 -43.63 34.06 18.95
CA PRO A 140 -43.79 32.57 18.93
C PRO A 140 -43.46 31.92 17.54
N VAL A 141 -43.39 30.60 17.25
CA VAL A 141 -44.00 29.31 17.67
C VAL A 141 -43.03 28.18 17.22
N PRO A 142 -43.07 26.96 17.79
CA PRO A 142 -42.10 25.90 17.48
C PRO A 142 -42.43 25.15 16.17
N PHE A 143 -41.60 25.32 15.15
CA PHE A 143 -41.54 24.40 14.01
C PHE A 143 -40.55 23.27 14.35
N VAL A 144 -41.06 22.04 14.45
CA VAL A 144 -40.27 20.83 14.70
C VAL A 144 -39.92 20.18 13.36
N PRO A 145 -38.65 20.22 12.90
CA PRO A 145 -38.17 19.29 11.89
C PRO A 145 -37.71 17.97 12.55
N PRO A 146 -38.02 16.81 11.95
CA PRO A 146 -37.72 15.51 12.53
C PRO A 146 -36.24 15.12 12.39
N GLY A 147 -35.70 14.55 13.48
CA GLY A 147 -34.80 13.41 13.40
C GLY A 147 -33.32 13.68 13.13
N THR A 148 -32.61 14.12 14.18
CA THR A 148 -31.17 13.95 14.33
C THR A 148 -30.72 12.52 14.05
N ARG A 149 -29.93 12.30 13.00
CA ARG A 149 -28.92 11.23 12.99
C ARG A 149 -27.59 11.86 13.36
N ARG A 150 -27.21 11.73 14.63
CA ARG A 150 -25.85 11.96 15.13
C ARG A 150 -24.87 11.15 14.30
N ALA A 151 -24.01 11.81 13.53
CA ALA A 151 -22.76 11.21 13.08
C ALA A 151 -21.78 11.30 14.27
N THR A 152 -21.51 10.17 14.90
CA THR A 152 -20.40 10.03 15.84
C THR A 152 -19.06 10.29 15.14
N PRO A 153 -18.10 11.00 15.77
CA PRO A 153 -16.75 11.17 15.23
C PRO A 153 -16.03 9.82 15.12
N PRO A 154 -15.04 9.67 14.22
CA PRO A 154 -14.23 8.46 14.16
C PRO A 154 -13.35 8.40 15.40
N VAL A 155 -13.78 7.59 16.37
CA VAL A 155 -12.94 7.13 17.47
C VAL A 155 -11.70 6.48 16.87
N VAL A 156 -10.55 7.07 17.19
CA VAL A 156 -9.24 6.46 17.13
C VAL A 156 -9.36 5.09 17.80
N ARG A 157 -9.41 4.02 17.01
CA ARG A 157 -9.45 2.67 17.55
C ARG A 157 -8.03 2.24 17.84
N SER A 158 -7.71 2.37 19.12
CA SER A 158 -6.67 1.64 19.82
C SER A 158 -6.57 0.19 19.35
N LYS A 159 -5.33 -0.30 19.31
CA LYS A 159 -5.00 -1.72 19.31
C LYS A 159 -5.76 -2.41 20.44
N ASP A 160 -6.90 -3.03 20.15
CA ASP A 160 -7.43 -4.16 20.91
C ASP A 160 -8.54 -4.85 20.12
N ALA A 161 -8.41 -6.17 20.03
CA ALA A 161 -9.28 -7.15 19.36
C ALA A 161 -9.45 -6.99 17.84
N LEU A 162 -8.70 -7.80 17.09
CA LEU A 162 -8.95 -8.15 15.70
C LEU A 162 -10.45 -8.52 15.56
N ALA A 163 -11.26 -7.64 14.98
CA ALA A 163 -12.63 -8.01 14.66
C ALA A 163 -12.55 -9.16 13.65
N ALA A 164 -13.12 -10.32 13.98
CA ALA A 164 -13.04 -11.59 13.23
C ALA A 164 -13.49 -11.53 11.74
N ASN A 165 -13.86 -10.35 11.26
CA ASN A 165 -14.35 -10.06 9.93
C ASN A 165 -13.42 -9.13 9.13
N GLN A 166 -12.13 -9.01 9.49
CA GLN A 166 -11.15 -8.25 8.70
C GLN A 166 -10.09 -9.17 8.10
N CYS A 167 -9.65 -8.86 6.90
CA CYS A 167 -8.62 -9.64 6.21
C CYS A 167 -7.25 -9.29 6.78
N GLU A 168 -6.46 -10.29 7.17
CA GLU A 168 -5.12 -10.07 7.73
C GLU A 168 -4.13 -9.45 6.73
N TYR A 169 -4.36 -9.63 5.43
CA TYR A 169 -3.47 -9.14 4.37
C TYR A 169 -3.78 -7.71 3.93
N CYS A 170 -5.06 -7.38 3.71
CA CYS A 170 -5.45 -6.08 3.15
C CYS A 170 -6.28 -5.21 4.09
N GLY A 171 -6.68 -5.72 5.26
CA GLY A 171 -7.58 -5.02 6.19
C GLY A 171 -9.03 -4.89 5.69
N GLY A 172 -9.35 -5.44 4.52
CA GLY A 172 -10.69 -5.39 3.96
C GLY A 172 -11.73 -6.10 4.83
N VAL A 173 -12.90 -5.50 4.98
CA VAL A 173 -14.01 -6.08 5.75
C VAL A 173 -14.60 -7.24 4.96
N LEU A 174 -14.62 -8.42 5.57
CA LEU A 174 -15.21 -9.62 4.98
C LEU A 174 -16.69 -9.73 5.33
N PRO A 175 -17.51 -10.22 4.39
CA PRO A 175 -18.93 -10.37 4.60
C PRO A 175 -19.20 -11.34 5.76
N THR A 176 -19.86 -10.87 6.81
CA THR A 176 -20.16 -11.65 8.04
C THR A 176 -21.17 -12.77 7.79
N ASN A 177 -21.94 -12.70 6.70
CA ASN A 177 -23.02 -13.63 6.39
C ASN A 177 -22.58 -14.83 5.51
N ARG A 178 -21.27 -14.96 5.24
CA ARG A 178 -20.70 -16.14 4.56
C ARG A 178 -19.25 -16.35 4.97
N GLU A 179 -18.85 -17.61 5.19
CA GLU A 179 -17.45 -17.96 5.36
C GLU A 179 -16.71 -17.81 4.02
N ALA A 180 -16.07 -16.65 3.83
CA ALA A 180 -15.29 -16.36 2.64
C ALA A 180 -13.89 -16.99 2.76
N ARG A 181 -13.63 -18.07 2.03
CA ARG A 181 -12.29 -18.71 1.94
C ARG A 181 -11.23 -17.76 1.37
N PHE A 182 -11.64 -16.87 0.46
CA PHE A 182 -10.81 -15.85 -0.16
C PHE A 182 -11.33 -14.46 0.16
N CYS A 183 -10.42 -13.51 0.33
CA CYS A 183 -10.77 -12.11 0.48
C CYS A 183 -11.26 -11.52 -0.85
N PRO A 184 -12.47 -10.95 -0.93
CA PRO A 184 -12.97 -10.32 -2.16
C PRO A 184 -12.25 -8.99 -2.49
N HIS A 185 -11.49 -8.43 -1.55
CA HIS A 185 -10.77 -7.17 -1.75
C HIS A 185 -9.34 -7.37 -2.29
N CYS A 186 -8.65 -8.46 -1.92
CA CYS A 186 -7.26 -8.70 -2.33
C CYS A 186 -7.00 -10.08 -2.94
N GLY A 187 -7.97 -11.00 -2.93
CA GLY A 187 -7.83 -12.36 -3.48
C GLY A 187 -7.05 -13.34 -2.60
N GLN A 188 -6.45 -12.92 -1.48
CA GLN A 188 -5.71 -13.81 -0.59
C GLN A 188 -6.62 -14.73 0.24
N PRO A 189 -6.18 -15.98 0.52
CA PRO A 189 -6.88 -16.91 1.40
C PRO A 189 -6.88 -16.44 2.86
N ARG A 190 -7.94 -16.72 3.61
CA ARG A 190 -8.09 -16.29 5.02
C ARG A 190 -7.18 -17.03 5.99
N GLU A 191 -6.94 -18.33 5.78
CA GLU A 191 -6.09 -19.18 6.63
C GLU A 191 -5.83 -20.53 5.93
N GLY A 192 -4.61 -21.05 6.08
CA GLY A 192 -4.21 -22.41 5.69
C GLY A 192 -3.80 -22.59 4.22
N ASP A 193 -2.89 -23.54 3.99
CA ASP A 193 -2.53 -24.02 2.65
C ASP A 193 -3.81 -24.39 1.90
N LEU A 194 -4.00 -23.89 0.68
CA LEU A 194 -5.14 -24.26 -0.13
C LEU A 194 -5.10 -25.75 -0.37
N ARG A 195 -6.18 -26.48 -0.07
CA ARG A 195 -6.22 -27.94 -0.29
C ARG A 195 -7.15 -28.30 -1.43
N CYS A 196 -6.67 -29.18 -2.30
CA CYS A 196 -7.50 -29.74 -3.36
C CYS A 196 -8.71 -30.47 -2.78
N GLN A 197 -9.92 -30.12 -3.22
CA GLN A 197 -11.15 -30.81 -2.81
C GLN A 197 -11.27 -32.24 -3.37
N GLY A 198 -10.35 -32.65 -4.27
CA GLY A 198 -10.25 -34.01 -4.79
C GLY A 198 -9.31 -34.89 -3.98
N CYS A 199 -8.03 -34.49 -3.87
CA CYS A 199 -6.99 -35.32 -3.27
C CYS A 199 -6.42 -34.78 -1.94
N GLY A 200 -6.88 -33.62 -1.48
CA GLY A 200 -6.40 -33.01 -0.24
C GLY A 200 -4.99 -32.41 -0.28
N ASN A 201 -4.29 -32.48 -1.42
CA ASN A 201 -2.93 -31.94 -1.52
C ASN A 201 -2.92 -30.41 -1.47
N ALA A 202 -1.81 -29.84 -0.97
CA ALA A 202 -1.56 -28.41 -1.00
C ALA A 202 -1.55 -27.88 -2.44
N LEU A 203 -2.21 -26.75 -2.64
CA LEU A 203 -2.38 -26.01 -3.87
C LEU A 203 -1.91 -24.59 -3.63
N ASP A 204 -1.45 -23.94 -4.68
CA ASP A 204 -1.09 -22.53 -4.64
C ASP A 204 -2.21 -21.66 -5.24
N VAL A 205 -2.24 -20.39 -4.87
CA VAL A 205 -3.18 -19.40 -5.41
C VAL A 205 -2.92 -19.18 -6.90
N GLY A 206 -3.97 -19.25 -7.71
CA GLY A 206 -3.90 -18.99 -9.16
C GLY A 206 -3.61 -20.22 -10.04
N TRP A 207 -3.51 -21.41 -9.46
CA TRP A 207 -3.46 -22.65 -10.24
C TRP A 207 -4.86 -23.08 -10.67
N ALA A 208 -5.12 -23.14 -11.98
CA ALA A 208 -6.41 -23.60 -12.53
C ALA A 208 -6.69 -25.10 -12.24
N TYR A 209 -5.63 -25.90 -12.02
CA TYR A 209 -5.70 -27.34 -11.80
C TYR A 209 -4.76 -27.80 -10.68
N CYS A 210 -5.15 -28.87 -9.98
CA CYS A 210 -4.28 -29.52 -9.00
C CYS A 210 -3.18 -30.35 -9.67
N LEU A 211 -1.89 -30.14 -9.32
CA LEU A 211 -0.79 -30.94 -9.89
C LEU A 211 -0.82 -32.42 -9.47
N SER A 212 -1.48 -32.77 -8.36
CA SER A 212 -1.52 -34.16 -7.90
C SER A 212 -2.69 -34.97 -8.43
N CYS A 213 -3.81 -34.35 -8.78
CA CYS A 213 -4.99 -35.09 -9.26
C CYS A 213 -5.64 -34.51 -10.52
N GLY A 214 -5.10 -33.42 -11.09
CA GLY A 214 -5.61 -32.78 -12.31
C GLY A 214 -6.98 -32.11 -12.17
N ARG A 215 -7.59 -32.11 -10.98
CA ARG A 215 -8.95 -31.58 -10.79
C ARG A 215 -8.93 -30.04 -10.86
N PRO A 216 -9.92 -29.42 -11.55
CA PRO A 216 -10.01 -27.96 -11.59
C PRO A 216 -10.29 -27.40 -10.19
N THR A 217 -9.63 -26.30 -9.89
CA THR A 217 -9.67 -25.65 -8.57
C THR A 217 -10.80 -24.62 -8.44
N GLY A 218 -11.43 -24.25 -9.56
CA GLY A 218 -12.55 -23.30 -9.60
C GLY A 218 -12.12 -21.83 -9.58
N PHE A 219 -10.84 -21.53 -9.85
CA PHE A 219 -10.36 -20.18 -10.13
C PHE A 219 -10.46 -19.92 -11.63
N GLU A 220 -11.47 -19.17 -12.05
CA GLU A 220 -11.61 -18.63 -13.42
C GLU A 220 -11.43 -17.12 -13.39
#